data_AF-A0A517VEU7-F1
#
_entry.id   AF-A0A517VEU7-F1
#
_cell.length_a   1.000
_cell.length_b   1.000
_cell.length_c   1.000
_cell.angle_alpha   90.00
_cell.angle_beta   90.00
_cell.angle_gamma   90.00
#
_symmetry.space_group_name_H-M   'P 1'
#
loop_
_entity.id
_entity.type
_entity.pdbx_description
1 polymer ?
#
loop_
_entity_poly.entity_id
_entity_poly.type
_entity_poly.pdbx_seq_one_letter_code
_entity_poly.pdbx_strand_id
1 'polypeptide(L)' 'MTLTHATIWLFMLLLGGTAVAALVWAFATNQLRDFQAGATSIFDDDEPIGEMTDTFPGDEAMFQSDQSIQRNLRNDGNEE' A
#
# COMPACT_ATOMS: atom_id res chain seq x y z
N MET A 1 41.08 -2.15 14.11
CA MET A 1 40.17 -1.55 13.11
C MET A 1 39.95 -2.45 11.90
N THR A 2 40.95 -3.09 11.29
CA THR A 2 40.75 -3.95 10.11
C THR A 2 39.86 -5.19 10.35
N LEU A 3 40.03 -5.87 11.49
CA LEU A 3 39.26 -7.07 11.84
C LEU A 3 37.75 -6.82 11.93
N THR A 4 37.33 -5.73 12.57
CA THR A 4 35.91 -5.39 12.73
C THR A 4 35.23 -5.13 11.40
N HIS A 5 35.89 -4.40 10.50
CA HIS A 5 35.38 -4.17 9.15
C HIS A 5 35.26 -5.48 8.36
N ALA A 6 36.26 -6.36 8.45
CA ALA A 6 36.21 -7.66 7.79
C ALA A 6 35.03 -8.51 8.28
N THR A 7 34.75 -8.51 9.59
CA THR A 7 33.59 -9.21 10.15
C THR A 7 32.28 -8.63 9.67
N ILE A 8 32.15 -7.29 9.60
CA ILE A 8 30.94 -6.62 9.10
C ILE A 8 30.69 -7.00 7.63
N TRP A 9 31.71 -6.89 6.78
CA TRP A 9 31.58 -7.26 5.37
C TRP A 9 31.24 -8.73 5.17
N LEU A 10 31.85 -9.62 5.94
CA LEU A 10 31.53 -11.05 5.91
C LEU A 10 30.07 -11.29 6.28
N PHE A 11 29.59 -10.71 7.38
CA PHE A 11 28.20 -10.87 7.81
C PHE A 11 27.22 -10.29 6.79
N MET A 12 27.53 -9.14 6.21
CA MET A 12 26.69 -8.49 5.21
C MET A 12 26.57 -9.34 3.94
N LEU A 13 27.69 -9.92 3.48
CA LEU A 13 27.69 -10.81 2.32
C LEU A 13 26.97 -12.13 2.61
N LEU A 14 27.14 -12.70 3.82
CA LEU A 14 26.45 -13.92 4.20
C LEU A 14 24.94 -13.70 4.28
N LEU A 15 24.48 -12.69 5.02
CA LEU A 15 23.05 -12.40 5.16
C LEU A 15 22.41 -11.94 3.85
N GLY A 16 23.08 -11.07 3.10
CA GLY A 16 22.58 -10.63 1.80
C GLY A 16 22.52 -11.79 0.81
N GLY A 17 23.57 -12.62 0.76
CA GLY A 17 23.64 -13.78 -0.11
C GLY A 17 22.58 -14.84 0.22
N THR A 18 22.38 -15.16 1.50
CA THR A 18 21.34 -16.11 1.91
C THR A 18 19.94 -15.56 1.68
N ALA A 19 19.70 -14.26 1.89
CA ALA A 19 18.41 -13.64 1.59
C ALA A 19 18.07 -13.74 0.09
N VAL A 20 19.01 -13.43 -0.80
CA VAL A 20 18.81 -13.58 -2.25
C VAL A 20 18.59 -15.04 -2.63
N ALA A 21 19.38 -15.97 -2.09
CA ALA A 21 19.21 -17.39 -2.36
C ALA A 21 17.84 -17.91 -1.90
N ALA A 22 17.40 -17.50 -0.70
CA ALA A 22 16.07 -17.84 -0.16
C ALA A 22 14.95 -17.26 -1.02
N LEU A 23 15.10 -16.02 -1.50
CA LEU A 23 14.13 -15.38 -2.39
C LEU A 23 14.03 -16.12 -3.73
N VAL A 24 15.16 -16.46 -4.35
CA VAL A 24 15.19 -17.25 -5.59
C VAL A 24 14.53 -18.62 -5.38
N TRP A 25 14.82 -19.27 -4.25
CA TRP A 25 14.17 -20.54 -3.89
C TRP A 25 12.66 -20.38 -3.74
N ALA A 26 12.18 -19.31 -3.09
CA ALA A 26 10.76 -19.02 -2.92
C ALA A 26 10.05 -18.81 -4.26
N PHE A 27 10.69 -18.12 -5.21
CA PHE A 27 10.17 -18.00 -6.58
C PHE A 27 10.16 -19.36 -7.30
N ALA A 28 11.25 -20.12 -7.25
CA ALA A 28 11.36 -21.42 -7.92
C ALA A 28 10.38 -22.47 -7.37
N THR A 29 10.04 -22.39 -6.09
CA THR A 29 9.07 -23.29 -5.43
C THR A 29 7.65 -22.72 -5.41
N ASN A 30 7.41 -21.60 -6.10
CA ASN A 30 6.10 -20.98 -6.24
C ASN A 30 5.46 -20.58 -4.89
N GLN A 31 6.27 -20.34 -3.85
CA GLN A 31 5.81 -19.93 -2.52
C GLN A 31 5.07 -18.59 -2.54
N LEU A 32 5.31 -17.78 -3.57
CA LEU A 32 4.65 -16.49 -3.79
C LEU A 32 3.44 -16.58 -4.74
N ARG A 33 3.02 -17.78 -5.17
CA ARG A 33 1.92 -17.96 -6.13
C ARG A 33 0.61 -17.36 -5.62
N ASP A 34 0.26 -17.70 -4.40
CA ASP A 34 -1.03 -17.37 -3.79
C ASP A 34 -0.90 -16.20 -2.82
N PHE A 35 0.08 -15.32 -3.07
CA PHE A 35 0.37 -14.15 -2.23
C PHE A 35 -0.86 -13.25 -2.06
N GLN A 36 -1.62 -13.05 -3.15
CA GLN A 36 -2.87 -12.28 -3.11
C GLN A 36 -3.91 -12.94 -2.20
N ALA A 37 -4.06 -14.27 -2.25
CA ALA A 37 -5.03 -14.98 -1.43
C ALA A 37 -4.73 -14.84 0.07
N GLY A 38 -3.45 -14.88 0.46
CA GLY A 38 -3.04 -14.62 1.83
C GLY A 38 -3.23 -13.15 2.24
N ALA A 39 -2.98 -12.19 1.34
CA ALA A 39 -3.24 -10.78 1.60
C ALA A 39 -4.74 -10.48 1.78
N THR A 40 -5.61 -11.20 1.07
CA THR A 40 -7.07 -11.01 1.17
C THR A 40 -7.72 -11.87 2.25
N SER A 41 -7.02 -12.82 2.88
CA SER A 41 -7.63 -13.77 3.83
C SER A 41 -8.02 -13.16 5.17
N ILE A 42 -7.60 -11.93 5.44
CA ILE A 42 -7.96 -11.16 6.63
C ILE A 42 -9.37 -10.56 6.50
N PHE A 43 -9.80 -10.28 5.28
CA PHE A 43 -11.11 -9.70 4.99
C PHE A 43 -12.16 -10.81 4.96
N ASP A 44 -13.29 -10.57 5.64
CA ASP A 44 -14.47 -11.41 5.50
C ASP A 44 -15.19 -11.12 4.16
N ASP A 45 -16.11 -11.99 3.76
CA ASP A 45 -16.80 -11.92 2.46
C ASP A 45 -17.55 -10.59 2.23
N ASP A 46 -17.93 -9.89 3.30
CA ASP A 46 -18.66 -8.62 3.27
C ASP A 46 -17.75 -7.37 3.37
N GLU A 47 -16.45 -7.53 3.61
CA GLU A 47 -15.52 -6.41 3.80
C GLU A 47 -14.96 -5.87 2.46
N PRO A 48 -14.92 -4.54 2.25
CA PRO A 48 -14.47 -3.97 1.00
C PRO A 48 -12.93 -4.01 0.88
N ILE A 49 -12.44 -4.76 -0.10
CA ILE A 49 -11.01 -4.89 -0.39
C ILE A 49 -10.57 -3.75 -1.32
N GLY A 50 -9.59 -2.96 -0.87
CA GLY A 50 -9.02 -1.87 -1.67
C GLY A 50 -9.77 -0.55 -1.58
N GLU A 51 -10.79 -0.46 -0.72
CA GLU A 51 -11.49 0.79 -0.40
C GLU A 51 -11.08 1.26 1.01
N MET A 52 -10.92 2.57 1.17
CA MET A 52 -10.62 3.18 2.47
C MET A 52 -11.90 3.20 3.31
N THR A 53 -11.93 2.46 4.42
CA THR A 53 -13.09 2.37 5.32
C THR A 53 -13.01 3.32 6.52
N ASP A 54 -11.82 3.82 6.85
CA ASP A 54 -11.63 4.80 7.91
C ASP A 54 -11.68 6.22 7.33
N THR A 55 -12.39 7.13 7.98
CA THR A 55 -12.48 8.54 7.58
C THR A 55 -12.53 9.40 8.83
N PHE A 56 -11.70 10.44 8.89
CA PHE A 56 -11.70 11.33 10.04
C PHE A 56 -12.98 12.17 10.08
N PRO A 57 -13.58 12.41 11.27
CA PRO A 57 -14.76 13.24 11.39
C PRO A 57 -14.50 14.65 10.81
N GLY A 58 -15.20 15.01 9.74
CA GLY A 58 -15.05 16.29 9.03
C GLY A 58 -14.69 16.17 7.55
N ASP A 59 -14.16 15.04 7.10
CA ASP A 59 -13.80 14.85 5.68
C ASP A 59 -15.04 14.62 4.78
N GLU A 60 -16.11 14.03 5.31
CA GLU A 60 -17.39 13.91 4.58
C GLU A 60 -17.98 15.27 4.16
N ALA A 61 -17.74 16.31 4.96
CA ALA A 61 -18.21 17.65 4.67
C ALA A 61 -17.46 18.33 3.51
N MET A 62 -16.21 17.94 3.25
CA MET A 62 -15.43 18.48 2.12
C MET A 62 -15.90 17.93 0.77
N PHE A 63 -16.26 16.65 0.68
CA PHE A 63 -16.75 16.07 -0.58
C PHE A 63 -18.10 16.64 -1.05
N GLN A 64 -18.94 17.13 -0.14
CA GLN A 64 -20.19 17.82 -0.49
C GLN A 64 -19.98 19.28 -0.90
N SER A 65 -18.94 19.94 -0.39
CA SER A 65 -18.74 21.38 -0.60
C SER A 65 -18.40 21.76 -2.04
N ASP A 66 -17.79 20.86 -2.81
CA ASP A 66 -17.37 21.13 -4.19
C ASP A 66 -18.53 21.16 -5.21
N GLN A 67 -19.67 20.52 -4.91
CA GLN A 67 -20.84 20.60 -5.79
C GLN A 67 -21.61 21.93 -5.68
N SER A 68 -21.45 22.63 -4.56
CA SER A 68 -22.07 23.96 -4.37
C SER A 68 -21.41 25.02 -5.26
N ILE A 69 -20.09 24.92 -5.48
CA ILE A 69 -19.34 25.83 -6.34
C ILE A 69 -19.80 25.69 -7.80
N GLN A 70 -19.96 24.46 -8.31
CA GLN A 70 -20.49 24.24 -9.67
C GLN A 70 -21.94 24.70 -9.82
N ARG A 71 -22.76 24.51 -8.77
CA ARG A 71 -24.17 24.95 -8.79
C ARG A 71 -24.29 26.47 -8.81
N ASN A 72 -23.44 27.18 -8.07
CA ASN A 72 -23.44 28.65 -8.03
C ASN A 72 -22.93 29.25 -9.35
N LEU A 73 -21.89 28.67 -9.97
CA LEU A 73 -21.40 29.08 -11.30
C LEU A 73 -22.44 28.89 -12.40
N ARG A 74 -23.31 27.89 -12.28
CA ARG A 74 -24.39 27.63 -13.24
C ARG A 74 -25.56 28.61 -13.10
N ASN A 75 -25.75 29.21 -11.92
CA ASN A 75 -26.87 30.11 -11.66
C ASN A 75 -26.57 31.58 -11.99
N ASP A 76 -25.29 31.97 -12.02
CA ASP A 76 -24.84 33.34 -12.31
C ASP A 76 -25.05 33.78 -13.79
N GLY A 77 -25.38 32.83 -14.67
CA GLY A 77 -25.63 33.07 -16.10
C GLY A 77 -27.09 33.30 -16.49
N ASN A 78 -28.03 33.34 -15.53
CA ASN A 78 -29.47 33.39 -15.80
C ASN A 78 -30.19 34.63 -15.19
N GLU A 79 -29.45 35.63 -14.73
CA GLU A 79 -30.00 36.89 -14.20
C GLU A 79 -29.83 38.06 -15.20
N GLU A 80 -30.35 37.90 -16.42
CA GLU A 80 -30.58 39.01 -17.38
C GLU A 80 -32.05 39.44 -17.41
#